data_AF-A0A537PDE4-F1
#
_entry.id   AF-A0A537PDE4-F1
#
_cell.length_a   1.000
_cell.length_b   1.000
_cell.length_c   1.000
_cell.angle_alpha   90.00
_cell.angle_beta   90.00
_cell.angle_gamma   90.00
#
_symmetry.space_group_name_H-M   'P 1'
#
loop_
_entity.id
_entity.type
_entity.pdbx_description
1 polymer ?
#
loop_
_entity_poly.entity_id
_entity_poly.type
_entity_poly.pdbx_seq_one_letter_code
_entity_poly.pdbx_strand_id
1 'polypeptide(L)'
;MADPSFERPVPTRGQWGSPAGHQLWFELGPKLPRTAVIAIVDDDLSVREALTSLVRSLGFVAMTFESAEDLLKSRRRRSLSCMIADVQMPGMTGFELHNRLVASGKPIPTILITAFPDERTRERAL
;
A
#
# COMPACT_ATOMS: atom_id res chain seq x y z
N MET A 1 -8.34 12.52 -27.59
CA MET A 1 -8.14 11.31 -28.40
C MET A 1 -7.17 10.44 -27.60
N ALA A 2 -7.69 9.51 -26.80
CA ALA A 2 -6.90 8.69 -25.87
C ALA A 2 -6.33 7.46 -26.60
N ASP A 3 -5.12 7.06 -26.23
CA ASP A 3 -4.36 5.95 -26.79
C ASP A 3 -5.03 4.58 -26.48
N PRO A 4 -5.36 3.76 -27.49
CA PRO A 4 -6.09 2.49 -27.35
C PRO A 4 -5.23 1.30 -26.88
N SER A 5 -4.04 1.52 -26.33
CA SER A 5 -3.08 0.45 -26.01
C SER A 5 -3.25 -0.19 -24.62
N PHE A 6 -4.27 0.19 -23.83
CA PHE A 6 -4.51 -0.36 -22.48
C PHE A 6 -5.24 -1.72 -22.46
N GLU A 7 -5.57 -2.30 -23.62
CA GLU A 7 -6.42 -3.50 -23.72
C GLU A 7 -5.71 -4.73 -24.31
N ARG A 8 -4.61 -5.25 -23.72
CA ARG A 8 -4.24 -6.67 -23.90
C ARG A 8 -3.74 -7.35 -22.61
N PRO A 9 -4.05 -8.65 -22.44
CA PRO A 9 -4.49 -9.21 -21.15
C PRO A 9 -3.34 -9.84 -20.34
N VAL A 10 -3.52 -10.01 -19.03
CA VAL A 10 -2.71 -10.95 -18.23
C VAL A 10 -3.43 -12.32 -18.22
N PRO A 11 -2.93 -13.38 -18.91
CA PRO A 11 -3.56 -14.68 -18.89
C PRO A 11 -3.01 -15.56 -17.75
N THR A 12 -3.90 -16.26 -17.06
CA THR A 12 -3.65 -17.09 -15.88
C THR A 12 -3.09 -18.47 -16.24
N ARG A 13 -2.73 -19.29 -15.24
CA ARG A 13 -2.93 -20.76 -15.34
C ARG A 13 -3.84 -21.18 -14.18
N GLY A 14 -5.06 -21.70 -14.36
CA GLY A 14 -5.85 -21.97 -15.55
C GLY A 14 -6.86 -20.87 -15.88
N GLN A 15 -7.18 -20.82 -17.16
CA GLN A 15 -7.94 -19.77 -17.82
C GLN A 15 -9.41 -19.73 -17.36
N TRP A 16 -9.83 -18.52 -16.99
CA TRP A 16 -11.02 -17.82 -17.47
C TRP A 16 -12.27 -18.67 -17.82
N GLY A 17 -13.26 -18.60 -16.93
CA GLY A 17 -14.70 -18.83 -17.14
C GLY A 17 -15.43 -18.58 -15.81
N SER A 18 -16.53 -17.82 -15.68
CA SER A 18 -17.61 -17.48 -16.61
C SER A 18 -18.27 -16.11 -16.24
N PRO A 19 -19.11 -15.54 -17.13
CA PRO A 19 -19.53 -14.15 -17.15
C PRO A 19 -20.90 -13.92 -16.48
N ALA A 20 -20.92 -13.66 -15.17
CA ALA A 20 -22.09 -13.06 -14.53
C ALA A 20 -21.74 -12.50 -13.15
N GLY A 21 -22.04 -11.21 -12.94
CA GLY A 21 -22.38 -10.66 -11.63
C GLY A 21 -21.24 -10.49 -10.63
N HIS A 22 -20.82 -9.24 -10.45
CA HIS A 22 -20.21 -8.69 -9.24
C HIS A 22 -20.57 -9.45 -7.95
N GLN A 23 -19.61 -10.12 -7.29
CA GLN A 23 -19.54 -10.21 -5.82
C GLN A 23 -18.33 -10.93 -5.19
N LEU A 24 -17.37 -11.51 -5.94
CA LEU A 24 -16.35 -12.38 -5.31
C LEU A 24 -14.87 -11.93 -5.39
N TRP A 25 -14.56 -10.74 -5.92
CA TRP A 25 -13.16 -10.29 -6.06
C TRP A 25 -12.58 -9.62 -4.79
N PHE A 26 -13.41 -9.13 -3.87
CA PHE A 26 -12.95 -8.54 -2.61
C PHE A 26 -12.85 -9.56 -1.45
N GLU A 27 -13.62 -10.66 -1.50
CA GLU A 27 -13.72 -11.61 -0.38
C GLU A 27 -12.56 -12.63 -0.30
N LEU A 28 -11.77 -12.79 -1.37
CA LEU A 28 -10.70 -13.80 -1.46
C LEU A 28 -9.31 -13.21 -1.77
N GLY A 29 -9.08 -11.93 -1.46
CA GLY A 29 -7.70 -11.45 -1.33
C GLY A 29 -6.95 -12.31 -0.31
N PRO A 30 -5.66 -12.62 -0.50
CA PRO A 30 -4.92 -13.43 0.47
C PRO A 30 -5.02 -12.75 1.84
N LYS A 31 -5.68 -13.41 2.80
CA LYS A 31 -5.67 -12.95 4.19
C LYS A 31 -4.21 -12.91 4.61
N LEU A 32 -3.70 -11.71 4.87
CA LEU A 32 -2.35 -11.57 5.41
C LEU A 32 -2.25 -12.46 6.66
N PRO A 33 -1.20 -13.30 6.77
CA PRO A 33 -1.03 -14.07 7.98
C PRO A 33 -0.96 -13.09 9.15
N ARG A 34 -1.47 -13.46 10.33
CA ARG A 34 -1.37 -12.59 11.50
C ARG A 34 0.10 -12.25 11.84
N THR A 35 1.08 -12.99 11.35
CA THR A 35 2.50 -12.66 11.48
C THR A 35 3.02 -11.67 10.43
N ALA A 36 2.17 -11.13 9.55
CA ALA A 36 2.53 -10.16 8.53
C ALA A 36 3.10 -8.87 9.15
N VAL A 37 4.14 -8.34 8.51
CA VAL A 37 4.82 -7.11 8.94
C VAL A 37 4.24 -5.94 8.15
N ILE A 38 3.60 -5.01 8.85
CA ILE A 38 3.00 -3.80 8.30
C ILE A 38 3.93 -2.62 8.61
N ALA A 39 4.41 -1.95 7.57
CA ALA A 39 5.13 -0.70 7.72
C ALA A 39 4.14 0.44 7.95
N ILE A 40 4.43 1.33 8.89
CA ILE A 40 3.70 2.57 9.14
C ILE A 40 4.70 3.72 8.92
N VAL A 41 4.41 4.61 7.98
CA VAL A 41 5.26 5.75 7.63
C VAL A 41 4.45 7.01 7.81
N ASP A 42 4.81 7.80 8.81
CA ASP A 42 4.10 9.02 9.17
C ASP A 42 5.05 9.88 10.01
N ASP A 43 5.14 11.19 9.73
CA ASP A 43 6.03 12.09 10.46
C ASP A 43 5.50 12.46 11.85
N ASP A 44 4.20 12.28 12.08
CA ASP A 44 3.57 12.52 13.38
C ASP A 44 3.70 11.30 14.30
N LEU A 45 4.33 11.49 15.45
CA LEU A 45 4.53 10.43 16.45
C LEU A 45 3.20 9.88 16.99
N SER A 46 2.23 10.75 17.25
CA SER A 46 0.94 10.35 17.83
C SER A 46 0.14 9.47 16.86
N VAL A 47 0.18 9.79 15.57
CA VAL A 47 -0.45 8.97 14.52
C VAL A 47 0.24 7.62 14.41
N ARG A 48 1.58 7.58 14.43
CA ARG A 48 2.33 6.31 14.42
C ARG A 48 1.99 5.42 15.60
N GLU A 49 1.83 5.98 16.81
CA GLU A 49 1.46 5.22 18.01
C GLU A 49 0.03 4.67 17.93
N ALA A 50 -0.91 5.47 17.43
CA ALA A 50 -2.30 5.06 17.23
C ALA A 50 -2.39 3.92 16.20
N LEU A 51 -1.76 4.08 15.02
CA LEU A 51 -1.73 3.06 13.97
C LEU A 51 -1.01 1.78 14.44
N THR A 52 0.08 1.92 15.20
CA THR A 52 0.79 0.77 15.79
C THR A 52 -0.14 -0.04 16.69
N SER A 53 -0.90 0.64 17.54
CA SER A 53 -1.85 0.00 18.46
C SER A 53 -2.95 -0.73 17.70
N LEU A 54 -3.51 -0.11 16.64
CA LEU A 54 -4.51 -0.73 15.77
C LEU A 54 -3.97 -1.96 15.03
N VAL A 55 -2.80 -1.85 14.38
CA VAL A 55 -2.19 -2.96 13.64
C VAL A 55 -1.93 -4.15 14.57
N ARG A 56 -1.43 -3.89 15.79
CA ARG A 56 -1.18 -4.93 16.79
C ARG A 56 -2.46 -5.57 17.32
N SER A 57 -3.54 -4.81 17.51
CA SER A 57 -4.82 -5.35 17.97
C SER A 57 -5.46 -6.30 16.95
N LEU A 58 -5.19 -6.09 15.66
CA LEU A 58 -5.56 -6.99 14.57
C LEU A 58 -4.65 -8.24 14.49
N GLY A 59 -3.60 -8.29 15.31
CA GLY A 59 -2.68 -9.42 15.45
C GLY A 59 -1.41 -9.31 14.60
N PHE A 60 -1.22 -8.22 13.84
CA PHE A 60 -0.08 -8.02 12.95
C PHE A 60 1.16 -7.42 13.65
N VAL A 61 2.31 -7.49 12.98
CA VAL A 61 3.55 -6.86 13.44
C VAL A 61 3.69 -5.47 12.84
N ALA A 62 3.69 -4.43 13.67
CA ALA A 62 3.92 -3.04 13.25
C ALA A 62 5.42 -2.70 13.21
N MET A 63 5.86 -2.07 12.13
CA MET A 63 7.19 -1.47 11.99
C MET A 63 7.03 -0.01 11.58
N THR A 64 7.54 0.92 12.38
CA THR A 64 7.31 2.35 12.20
C THR A 64 8.52 3.06 11.59
N PHE A 65 8.27 4.11 10.82
CA PHE A 65 9.25 4.99 10.20
C PHE A 65 8.74 6.43 10.27
N GLU A 66 9.60 7.40 10.60
CA GLU A 66 9.24 8.82 10.66
C GLU A 66 9.32 9.53 9.31
N SER A 67 9.98 8.89 8.33
CA SER A 67 10.12 9.43 6.99
C SER A 67 10.13 8.33 5.93
N ALA A 68 9.79 8.70 4.70
CA ALA A 68 9.90 7.81 3.55
C ALA A 68 11.35 7.35 3.32
N GLU A 69 12.32 8.24 3.55
CA GLU A 69 13.75 7.99 3.43
C GLU A 69 14.21 6.89 4.40
N ASP A 70 13.70 6.89 5.63
CA ASP A 70 14.07 5.87 6.62
C ASP A 70 13.56 4.50 6.23
N LEU A 71 12.34 4.44 5.69
CA LEU A 71 11.82 3.20 5.11
C LEU A 71 12.72 2.76 3.94
N LEU A 72 13.07 3.66 3.02
CA LEU A 72 13.94 3.35 1.87
C LEU A 72 15.36 2.95 2.26
N LYS A 73 15.88 3.38 3.41
CA LYS A 73 17.19 2.94 3.92
C LYS A 73 17.11 1.60 4.66
N SER A 74 15.93 1.20 5.12
CA SER A 74 15.75 -0.03 5.90
C SER A 74 16.07 -1.29 5.10
N ARG A 75 16.90 -2.15 5.71
CA ARG A 75 17.18 -3.51 5.19
C ARG A 75 15.99 -4.45 5.36
N ARG A 76 15.05 -4.13 6.25
CA ARG A 76 13.85 -4.92 6.54
C ARG A 76 12.72 -4.70 5.55
N ARG A 77 12.88 -3.82 4.56
CA ARG A 77 11.90 -3.59 3.48
C ARG A 77 11.40 -4.87 2.81
N ARG A 78 12.27 -5.86 2.67
CA ARG A 78 11.95 -7.12 1.97
C ARG A 78 11.00 -8.03 2.74
N SER A 79 10.80 -7.82 4.05
CA SER A 79 9.86 -8.59 4.87
C SER A 79 8.51 -7.90 5.02
N LEU A 80 8.34 -6.70 4.47
CA LEU A 80 7.08 -5.95 4.57
C LEU A 80 6.01 -6.61 3.71
N SER A 81 4.84 -6.82 4.30
CA SER A 81 3.67 -7.41 3.64
C SER A 81 2.67 -6.35 3.19
N CYS A 82 2.68 -5.17 3.84
CA CYS A 82 1.86 -4.02 3.52
C CYS A 82 2.55 -2.75 4.04
N MET A 83 2.24 -1.61 3.44
CA MET A 83 2.64 -0.29 3.89
C MET A 83 1.40 0.58 4.13
N ILE A 84 1.36 1.24 5.27
CA ILE A 84 0.46 2.34 5.58
C ILE A 84 1.33 3.59 5.57
N ALA A 85 1.04 4.56 4.71
CA ALA A 85 1.85 5.78 4.60
C ALA A 85 0.96 7.02 4.57
N ASP A 86 1.39 8.07 5.28
CA ASP A 86 0.82 9.39 5.07
C ASP A 86 1.19 9.91 3.67
N VAL A 87 0.26 10.64 3.06
CA VAL A 87 0.47 11.28 1.76
C VAL A 87 1.38 12.49 1.88
N GLN A 88 1.22 13.30 2.93
CA GLN A 88 1.77 14.64 3.07
C GLN A 88 2.91 14.69 4.09
N MET A 89 3.99 13.96 3.81
CA MET A 89 5.19 14.00 4.64
C MET A 89 6.21 15.04 4.14
N PRO A 90 6.99 15.68 5.04
CA PRO A 90 8.13 16.49 4.66
C PRO A 90 9.18 15.69 3.87
N GLY A 91 9.78 16.34 2.87
CA GLY A 91 10.83 15.74 2.03
C GLY A 91 10.28 14.90 0.88
N MET A 92 9.67 13.75 1.18
CA MET A 92 9.11 12.84 0.18
C MET A 92 7.69 12.42 0.53
N THR A 93 6.78 12.56 -0.42
CA THR A 93 5.36 12.21 -0.27
C THR A 93 5.14 10.69 -0.25
N GLY A 94 4.02 10.25 0.33
CA GLY A 94 3.63 8.83 0.32
C GLY A 94 3.50 8.25 -1.09
N PHE A 95 3.06 9.05 -2.07
CA PHE A 95 3.00 8.65 -3.49
C PHE A 95 4.39 8.43 -4.09
N GLU A 96 5.33 9.34 -3.84
CA GLU A 96 6.70 9.19 -4.32
C GLU A 96 7.38 7.98 -3.71
N LEU A 97 7.14 7.73 -2.41
CA LEU A 97 7.59 6.53 -1.73
C LEU A 97 7.03 5.26 -2.41
N HIS A 98 5.72 5.20 -2.64
CA HIS A 98 5.08 4.09 -3.34
C HIS A 98 5.69 3.87 -4.73
N ASN A 99 5.81 4.93 -5.53
CA ASN A 99 6.37 4.87 -6.88
C ASN A 99 7.83 4.37 -6.88
N ARG A 100 8.65 4.81 -5.90
CA ARG A 100 10.03 4.32 -5.74
C ARG A 100 10.08 2.84 -5.37
N LEU A 101 9.16 2.37 -4.52
CA LEU A 101 9.08 0.95 -4.16
C LEU A 101 8.67 0.09 -5.36
N VAL A 102 7.67 0.52 -6.13
CA VAL A 102 7.26 -0.15 -7.37
C VAL A 102 8.42 -0.18 -8.38
N ALA A 103 9.08 0.95 -8.62
CA ALA A 103 10.23 1.05 -9.52
C ALA A 103 11.43 0.19 -9.06
N SER A 104 11.55 -0.10 -7.75
CA SER A 104 12.58 -1.00 -7.22
C SER A 104 12.30 -2.49 -7.46
N GLY A 105 11.22 -2.83 -8.19
CA GLY A 105 10.83 -4.20 -8.52
C GLY A 105 10.15 -4.95 -7.37
N LYS A 106 9.71 -4.24 -6.33
CA LYS A 106 8.98 -4.80 -5.19
C LYS A 106 7.72 -3.98 -4.90
N PRO A 107 6.62 -4.23 -5.63
CA PRO A 107 5.34 -3.63 -5.28
C PRO A 107 4.90 -4.16 -3.91
N ILE A 108 4.78 -3.26 -2.94
CA ILE A 108 4.23 -3.55 -1.61
C ILE A 108 2.79 -3.02 -1.62
N PRO A 109 1.78 -3.83 -1.27
CA PRO A 109 0.43 -3.34 -1.08
C PRO A 109 0.43 -2.11 -0.18
N THR A 110 -0.14 -1.01 -0.64
CA THR A 110 -0.03 0.30 0.03
C THR A 110 -1.40 0.85 0.34
N ILE A 111 -1.59 1.30 1.58
CA ILE A 111 -2.72 2.10 2.05
C ILE A 111 -2.18 3.51 2.28
N LEU A 112 -2.71 4.47 1.52
CA LEU A 112 -2.38 5.88 1.72
C LEU A 112 -3.42 6.50 2.67
N ILE A 113 -2.94 7.15 3.72
CA ILE A 113 -3.76 7.89 4.67
C ILE A 113 -3.45 9.38 4.47
N THR A 114 -4.44 10.25 4.61
CA THR A 114 -4.20 11.69 4.64
C THR A 114 -5.25 12.36 5.51
N ALA A 115 -4.83 13.36 6.29
CA ALA A 115 -5.75 14.22 7.04
C ALA A 115 -6.52 15.20 6.14
N PHE A 116 -6.05 15.42 4.91
CA PHE A 116 -6.64 16.33 3.92
C PHE A 116 -6.96 15.57 2.63
N PRO A 117 -8.10 14.86 2.57
CA PRO A 117 -8.55 14.26 1.32
C PRO A 117 -9.01 15.38 0.38
N ASP A 118 -8.11 15.83 -0.49
CA ASP A 118 -8.49 16.64 -1.66
C ASP A 118 -8.71 15.75 -2.89
N GLU A 119 -9.50 16.24 -3.85
CA GLU A 119 -9.86 15.47 -5.04
C GLU A 119 -8.61 15.05 -5.85
N ARG A 120 -7.55 15.87 -5.84
CA ARG A 120 -6.29 15.56 -6.54
C ARG A 120 -5.54 14.40 -5.90
N THR A 121 -5.61 14.28 -4.57
CA THR A 121 -5.03 13.16 -3.82
C THR A 121 -5.77 11.87 -4.13
N ARG A 122 -7.09 11.95 -4.31
CA ARG A 122 -7.91 10.79 -4.72
C ARG A 122 -7.62 10.37 -6.16
N GLU A 123 -7.57 11.30 -7.10
CA GLU A 123 -7.28 11.03 -8.52
C GLU A 123 -5.91 10.36 -8.73
N ARG A 124 -4.91 10.66 -7.89
CA ARG A 124 -3.57 10.07 -7.97
C ARG A 124 -3.45 8.70 -7.29
N ALA A 125 -4.45 8.31 -6.48
CA ALA A 125 -4.49 7.06 -5.76
C ALA A 125 -5.28 5.95 -6.47
N LEU A 126 -6.09 6.31 -7.47
CA LEU A 126 -6.86 5.40 -8.34
C LEU A 126 -6.05 5.02 -9.59
#